data_AF-A0A8J6HAD3-F1
#
_entry.id   AF-A0A8J6HAD3-F1
#
_cell.length_a   1.000
_cell.length_b   1.000
_cell.length_c   1.000
_cell.angle_alpha   90.00
_cell.angle_beta   90.00
_cell.angle_gamma   90.00
#
_symmetry.space_group_name_H-M   'P 1'
#
loop_
_entity.id
_entity.type
_entity.pdbx_description
1 polymer ?
#
loop_
_entity_poly.entity_id
_entity_poly.type
_entity_poly.pdbx_seq_one_letter_code
_entity_poly.pdbx_strand_id
1 'polypeptide(L)'
;MYDPTIKSIDVLRLEKRLDGELLYLRDALPEYSTFDPNMDVEILAEGASVPVNDIKVKLKPRPWLERWERKNLQGVQDLGLPEKFYKRAKELETPWEKYDLMKQYMRTIPEEEQVEIYSEVQSQLHKSDAGQKVKRKRTFVKPTKLA
;
A
#
# COMPACT_ATOMS: atom_id res chain seq x y z
N MET A 1 2.60 -7.41 -10.37
CA MET A 1 1.94 -8.48 -9.62
C MET A 1 1.68 -9.72 -10.47
N TYR A 2 1.14 -9.60 -11.69
CA TYR A 2 0.76 -10.76 -12.52
C TYR A 2 1.84 -11.23 -13.52
N ASP A 3 3.11 -10.99 -13.24
CA ASP A 3 4.21 -11.40 -14.12
C ASP A 3 4.63 -12.86 -13.78
N PRO A 4 4.72 -13.78 -14.78
CA PRO A 4 5.09 -15.17 -14.53
C PRO A 4 6.53 -15.37 -14.02
N THR A 5 7.39 -14.36 -14.09
CA THR A 5 8.77 -14.44 -13.56
C THR A 5 8.83 -14.30 -12.03
N ILE A 6 7.78 -13.76 -11.41
CA ILE A 6 7.68 -13.60 -9.96
C ILE A 6 7.46 -14.96 -9.31
N LYS A 7 8.37 -15.37 -8.40
CA LYS A 7 8.29 -16.66 -7.70
C LYS A 7 7.51 -16.58 -6.38
N SER A 8 7.82 -15.58 -5.55
CA SER A 8 7.17 -15.31 -4.28
C SER A 8 7.15 -13.80 -4.02
N ILE A 9 6.16 -13.35 -3.26
CA ILE A 9 6.05 -11.99 -2.77
C ILE A 9 5.85 -12.11 -1.26
N ASP A 10 6.88 -11.73 -0.51
CA ASP A 10 6.88 -11.82 0.94
C ASP A 10 6.70 -10.43 1.53
N VAL A 11 5.82 -10.31 2.52
CA VAL A 11 5.56 -9.05 3.24
C VAL A 11 6.36 -9.07 4.54
N LEU A 12 7.41 -8.26 4.63
CA LEU A 12 8.25 -8.18 5.84
C LEU A 12 7.55 -7.42 6.97
N ARG A 13 6.96 -6.27 6.65
CA ARG A 13 6.22 -5.43 7.59
C ARG A 13 5.00 -4.82 6.91
N LEU A 14 3.83 -4.98 7.52
CA LEU A 14 2.58 -4.41 7.03
C LEU A 14 2.23 -3.17 7.84
N GLU A 15 2.28 -2.00 7.20
CA GLU A 15 1.95 -0.73 7.82
C GLU A 15 1.27 0.23 6.83
N LYS A 16 0.59 1.24 7.38
CA LYS A 16 0.08 2.39 6.64
C LYS A 16 0.89 3.63 6.99
N ARG A 17 0.91 4.59 6.08
CA ARG A 17 1.48 5.92 6.30
C ARG A 17 0.36 6.96 6.28
N LEU A 18 0.64 8.16 6.78
CA LEU A 18 -0.32 9.27 6.78
C LEU A 18 -0.76 9.66 5.36
N ASP A 19 0.17 9.61 4.42
CA ASP A 19 -0.07 9.92 3.01
C ASP A 19 -0.26 8.63 2.18
N GLY A 20 -1.17 8.67 1.20
CA GLY A 20 -1.39 7.57 0.27
C GLY A 20 -0.27 7.39 -0.77
N GLU A 21 0.51 8.44 -1.02
CA GLU A 21 1.63 8.44 -1.97
C GLU A 21 2.92 8.88 -1.28
N LEU A 22 3.98 8.07 -1.40
CA LEU A 22 5.28 8.32 -0.76
C LEU A 22 6.35 8.86 -1.72
N LEU A 23 5.95 9.51 -2.81
CA LEU A 23 6.87 9.96 -3.86
C LEU A 23 7.92 10.97 -3.34
N TYR A 24 7.60 11.69 -2.27
CA TYR A 24 8.50 12.64 -1.61
C TYR A 24 9.75 12.00 -0.98
N LEU A 25 9.78 10.68 -0.81
CA LEU A 25 10.96 9.96 -0.29
C LEU A 25 12.19 10.09 -1.20
N ARG A 26 12.00 10.38 -2.51
CA ARG A 26 13.12 10.63 -3.44
C ARG A 26 13.93 11.87 -3.06
N ASP A 27 13.25 12.88 -2.52
CA ASP A 27 13.85 14.14 -2.08
C ASP A 27 14.12 14.15 -0.56
N ALA A 28 13.81 13.07 0.14
CA ALA A 28 14.04 12.92 1.58
C ALA A 28 15.51 12.58 1.91
N LEU A 29 15.85 12.66 3.21
CA LEU A 29 17.10 12.11 3.71
C LEU A 29 17.17 10.59 3.48
N PRO A 30 18.35 10.03 3.13
CA PRO A 30 18.49 8.61 2.85
C PRO A 30 18.09 7.68 4.01
N GLU A 31 18.19 8.17 5.26
CA GLU A 31 17.82 7.44 6.47
C GLU A 31 16.38 6.90 6.44
N TYR A 32 15.45 7.63 5.81
CA TYR A 32 14.04 7.22 5.72
C TYR A 32 13.77 6.18 4.62
N SER A 33 14.76 5.89 3.76
CA SER A 33 14.65 4.97 2.63
C SER A 33 15.65 3.82 2.68
N THR A 34 16.49 3.76 3.72
CA THR A 34 17.51 2.73 3.87
C THR A 34 16.97 1.65 4.80
N PHE A 35 16.87 0.43 4.28
CA PHE A 35 16.39 -0.75 5.02
C PHE A 35 17.43 -1.85 4.93
N ASP A 36 17.53 -2.66 5.99
CA ASP A 36 18.41 -3.83 5.99
C ASP A 36 17.82 -4.92 5.07
N PRO A 37 18.58 -5.43 4.09
CA PRO A 37 18.15 -6.55 3.25
C PRO A 37 17.81 -7.83 4.04
N ASN A 38 18.37 -8.01 5.25
CA ASN A 38 18.18 -9.22 6.06
C ASN A 38 17.22 -9.00 7.25
N MET A 39 16.26 -8.09 7.11
CA MET A 39 15.27 -7.80 8.15
C MET A 39 14.36 -9.00 8.43
N ASP A 40 14.05 -9.23 9.71
CA ASP A 40 13.11 -10.27 10.16
C ASP A 40 11.65 -9.90 9.82
N VAL A 41 10.81 -10.92 9.63
CA VAL A 41 9.38 -10.75 9.32
C VAL A 41 8.58 -10.44 10.58
N GLU A 42 7.88 -9.32 10.58
CA GLU A 42 6.94 -8.92 11.64
C GLU A 42 5.55 -9.49 11.33
N ILE A 43 5.16 -10.54 12.05
CA ILE A 43 3.86 -11.19 11.89
C ILE A 43 2.81 -10.44 12.72
N LEU A 44 1.78 -9.93 12.04
CA LEU A 44 0.58 -9.37 12.69
C LEU A 44 -0.46 -10.47 12.91
N ALA A 45 -1.17 -10.38 14.04
CA ALA A 45 -2.26 -11.30 14.33
C ALA A 45 -3.38 -11.20 13.29
N GLU A 46 -3.94 -12.34 12.89
CA GLU A 46 -5.03 -12.40 11.92
C GLU A 46 -6.23 -11.59 12.42
N GLY A 47 -6.69 -10.63 11.62
CA GLY A 47 -7.81 -9.74 11.95
C GLY A 47 -7.44 -8.48 12.74
N ALA A 48 -6.16 -8.29 13.13
CA ALA A 48 -5.72 -7.03 13.70
C ALA A 48 -5.79 -5.89 12.66
N SER A 49 -6.14 -4.69 13.11
CA SER A 49 -6.10 -3.50 12.25
C SER A 49 -4.66 -3.19 11.83
N VAL A 50 -4.48 -2.80 10.57
CA VAL A 50 -3.15 -2.41 10.06
C VAL A 50 -2.63 -1.17 10.81
N PRO A 51 -1.43 -1.23 11.42
CA PRO A 51 -0.88 -0.11 12.16
C PRO A 51 -0.57 1.08 11.24
N VAL A 52 -0.81 2.30 11.72
CA VAL A 52 -0.48 3.55 11.03
C VAL A 52 0.80 4.12 11.62
N ASN A 53 1.76 4.41 10.75
CA ASN A 53 3.06 4.96 11.10
C ASN A 53 3.10 6.48 10.88
N ASP A 54 3.09 7.21 11.99
CA ASP A 54 3.00 8.68 12.06
C ASP A 54 4.35 9.41 11.86
N ILE A 55 5.43 8.70 11.49
CA ILE A 55 6.76 9.30 11.30
C ILE A 55 6.72 10.39 10.22
N LYS A 56 7.10 11.62 10.60
CA LYS A 56 7.26 12.75 9.68
C LYS A 56 8.67 12.81 9.12
N VAL A 57 8.78 12.78 7.81
CA VAL A 57 10.03 12.74 7.06
C VAL A 57 10.61 14.13 6.86
N LYS A 58 11.93 14.26 6.99
CA LYS A 58 12.66 15.50 6.68
C LYS A 58 13.17 15.48 5.24
N LEU A 59 12.84 16.52 4.47
CA LEU A 59 13.34 16.69 3.11
C LEU A 59 14.77 17.27 3.10
N LYS A 60 15.49 16.97 2.03
CA LYS A 60 16.77 17.63 1.69
C LYS A 60 16.54 19.12 1.38
N PRO A 61 17.59 19.95 1.40
CA PRO A 61 17.48 21.29 0.85
C PRO A 61 17.14 21.24 -0.64
N ARG A 62 16.50 22.30 -1.14
CA ARG A 62 16.14 22.47 -2.56
C ARG A 62 17.40 22.43 -3.46
N PRO A 63 17.28 22.05 -4.74
CA PRO A 63 16.06 21.77 -5.50
C PRO A 63 15.46 20.36 -5.27
N TRP A 64 14.14 20.25 -5.41
CA TRP A 64 13.37 19.00 -5.35
C TRP A 64 12.83 18.63 -6.72
N LEU A 65 12.42 17.36 -6.89
CA LEU A 65 11.78 16.88 -8.11
C LEU A 65 10.42 17.55 -8.34
N GLU A 66 9.61 17.66 -7.29
CA GLU A 66 8.27 18.24 -7.36
C GLU A 66 8.09 19.39 -6.36
N ARG A 67 7.00 20.12 -6.58
CA ARG A 67 6.52 21.18 -5.68
C ARG A 67 5.68 20.58 -4.56
N TRP A 68 6.36 19.93 -3.61
CA TRP A 68 5.73 19.25 -2.48
C TRP A 68 4.86 20.17 -1.62
N GLU A 69 5.14 21.49 -1.62
CA GLU A 69 4.33 22.48 -0.90
C GLU A 69 2.88 22.56 -1.37
N ARG A 70 2.56 22.00 -2.55
CA ARG A 70 1.22 22.03 -3.17
C ARG A 70 0.39 20.79 -2.91
N LYS A 71 1.00 19.69 -2.48
CA LYS A 71 0.35 18.37 -2.38
C LYS A 71 -0.32 18.10 -1.03
N ASN A 72 -0.35 19.09 -0.13
CA ASN A 72 -0.95 18.99 1.21
C ASN A 72 -0.56 17.70 1.96
N LEU A 73 0.75 17.40 1.99
CA LEU A 73 1.32 16.19 2.59
C LEU A 73 1.28 16.27 4.12
N GLN A 74 0.90 15.19 4.79
CA GLN A 74 0.85 15.08 6.25
C GLN A 74 2.10 14.39 6.83
N GLY A 75 2.75 13.54 6.04
CA GLY A 75 3.91 12.73 6.40
C GLY A 75 5.26 13.43 6.25
N VAL A 76 5.28 14.73 5.97
CA VAL A 76 6.50 15.54 5.80
C VAL A 76 6.58 16.58 6.92
N GLN A 77 7.80 16.83 7.40
CA GLN A 77 8.07 17.92 8.35
C GLN A 77 7.88 19.29 7.68
N ASP A 78 7.81 20.36 8.48
CA ASP A 78 7.72 21.71 7.91
C ASP A 78 8.90 21.98 6.96
N LEU A 79 8.57 22.41 5.75
CA LEU A 79 9.50 22.67 4.67
C LEU A 79 10.37 23.92 4.93
N GLY A 80 9.98 24.76 5.89
CA GLY A 80 10.70 25.99 6.24
C GLY A 80 10.74 26.99 5.08
N LEU A 81 9.76 26.94 4.18
CA LEU A 81 9.70 27.81 3.01
C LEU A 81 9.20 29.21 3.38
N PRO A 82 9.63 30.25 2.63
CA PRO A 82 9.03 31.58 2.75
C PRO A 82 7.51 31.53 2.53
N GLU A 83 6.76 32.32 3.30
CA GLU A 83 5.29 32.38 3.26
C GLU A 83 4.70 32.58 1.85
N LYS A 84 5.45 33.26 0.98
CA LYS A 84 5.10 33.47 -0.44
C LYS A 84 4.82 32.17 -1.19
N PHE A 85 5.53 31.08 -0.87
CA PHE A 85 5.32 29.78 -1.51
C PHE A 85 4.01 29.15 -1.05
N TYR A 86 3.72 29.20 0.25
CA TYR A 86 2.45 28.69 0.81
C TYR A 86 1.24 29.47 0.29
N LYS A 87 1.34 30.81 0.15
CA LYS A 87 0.27 31.63 -0.47
C LYS A 87 -0.04 31.18 -1.89
N ARG A 88 1.00 30.99 -2.72
CA ARG A 88 0.84 30.50 -4.11
C ARG A 88 0.33 29.07 -4.19
N ALA A 89 0.68 28.21 -3.22
CA ALA A 89 0.15 26.87 -3.15
C ALA A 89 -1.35 26.90 -2.88
N LYS A 90 -1.77 27.72 -1.90
CA LYS A 90 -3.18 27.91 -1.54
C LYS A 90 -4.03 28.49 -2.68
N GLU A 91 -3.47 29.38 -3.50
CA GLU A 91 -4.14 29.90 -4.70
C GLU A 91 -4.43 28.81 -5.75
N LEU A 92 -3.63 27.75 -5.79
CA LEU A 92 -3.77 26.62 -6.73
C LEU A 92 -4.57 25.46 -6.15
N GLU A 93 -4.96 25.52 -4.88
CA GLU A 93 -5.77 24.47 -4.27
C GLU A 93 -7.13 24.37 -4.96
N THR A 94 -7.66 23.15 -5.01
CA THR A 94 -8.97 22.83 -5.57
C THR A 94 -9.95 22.43 -4.45
N PRO A 95 -10.33 23.35 -3.54
CA PRO A 95 -11.15 23.02 -2.38
C PRO A 95 -12.54 22.49 -2.72
N TRP A 96 -13.05 22.74 -3.94
CA TRP A 96 -14.31 22.21 -4.44
C TRP A 96 -14.25 20.71 -4.75
N GLU A 97 -13.08 20.13 -4.96
CA GLU A 97 -12.92 18.73 -5.35
C GLU A 97 -13.46 17.75 -4.31
N LYS A 98 -13.41 18.11 -3.02
CA LYS A 98 -13.98 17.29 -1.95
C LYS A 98 -15.51 17.19 -2.01
N TYR A 99 -16.16 18.13 -2.69
CA TYR A 99 -17.61 18.16 -2.90
C TYR A 99 -18.02 17.63 -4.28
N ASP A 100 -17.07 17.18 -5.10
CA ASP A 100 -17.33 16.62 -6.42
C ASP A 100 -17.80 15.16 -6.30
N LEU A 101 -19.12 14.97 -6.26
CA LEU A 101 -19.75 13.66 -6.17
C LEU A 101 -19.45 12.76 -7.38
N MET A 102 -19.32 13.34 -8.58
CA MET A 102 -19.01 12.57 -9.78
C MET A 102 -17.59 12.02 -9.69
N LYS A 103 -16.64 12.81 -9.20
CA LYS A 103 -15.27 12.35 -8.96
C LYS A 103 -15.18 11.29 -7.87
N GLN A 104 -16.00 11.40 -6.81
CA GLN A 104 -16.10 10.35 -5.80
C GLN A 104 -16.64 9.05 -6.40
N TYR A 105 -17.75 9.13 -7.14
CA TYR A 105 -18.34 7.98 -7.84
C TYR A 105 -17.33 7.30 -8.76
N MET A 106 -16.58 8.05 -9.57
CA MET A 106 -15.55 7.48 -10.45
C MET A 106 -14.35 6.85 -9.71
N ARG A 107 -14.09 7.23 -8.45
CA ARG A 107 -13.01 6.66 -7.63
C ARG A 107 -13.43 5.39 -6.90
N THR A 108 -14.72 5.19 -6.69
CA THR A 108 -15.27 4.07 -5.93
C THR A 108 -15.99 3.10 -6.84
N ILE A 109 -15.88 1.80 -6.57
CA ILE A 109 -16.70 0.80 -7.25
C ILE A 109 -18.08 0.81 -6.56
N PRO A 110 -19.21 0.85 -7.30
CA PRO A 110 -20.55 0.74 -6.73
C PRO A 110 -20.73 -0.53 -5.89
N GLU A 111 -21.61 -0.49 -4.89
CA GLU A 111 -21.82 -1.64 -3.97
C GLU A 111 -22.30 -2.90 -4.70
N GLU A 112 -23.18 -2.74 -5.71
CA GLU A 112 -23.68 -3.84 -6.54
C GLU A 112 -22.53 -4.57 -7.24
N GLU A 113 -21.64 -3.82 -7.90
CA GLU A 113 -20.46 -4.38 -8.55
C GLU A 113 -19.47 -5.00 -7.54
N GLN A 114 -19.31 -4.39 -6.37
CA GLN A 114 -18.47 -4.98 -5.31
C GLN A 114 -18.97 -6.36 -4.88
N VAL A 115 -20.28 -6.52 -4.69
CA VAL A 115 -20.90 -7.80 -4.31
C VAL A 115 -20.63 -8.86 -5.38
N GLU A 116 -20.82 -8.51 -6.65
CA GLU A 116 -20.54 -9.41 -7.77
C GLU A 116 -19.07 -9.84 -7.78
N ILE A 117 -18.14 -8.87 -7.73
CA ILE A 117 -16.69 -9.12 -7.71
C ILE A 117 -16.30 -10.02 -6.53
N TYR A 118 -16.76 -9.70 -5.31
CA TYR A 118 -16.43 -10.48 -4.12
C TYR A 118 -17.02 -11.89 -4.18
N SER A 119 -18.24 -12.05 -4.68
CA SER A 119 -18.86 -13.37 -4.84
C SER A 119 -18.08 -14.25 -5.82
N GLU A 120 -17.63 -13.68 -6.94
CA GLU A 120 -16.84 -14.39 -7.93
C GLU A 120 -15.50 -14.82 -7.33
N VAL A 121 -14.78 -13.89 -6.70
CA VAL A 121 -13.47 -14.15 -6.07
C VAL A 121 -13.59 -15.24 -5.01
N GLN A 122 -14.58 -15.16 -4.11
CA GLN A 122 -14.80 -16.18 -3.08
C GLN A 122 -15.11 -17.55 -3.69
N SER A 123 -15.92 -17.59 -4.76
CA SER A 123 -16.24 -18.84 -5.45
C SER A 123 -15.00 -19.49 -6.08
N GLN A 124 -14.10 -18.69 -6.66
CA GLN A 124 -12.86 -19.17 -7.26
C GLN A 124 -11.85 -19.62 -6.20
N LEU A 125 -11.74 -18.90 -5.09
CA LEU A 125 -10.90 -19.28 -3.93
C LEU A 125 -11.36 -20.62 -3.32
N HIS A 126 -12.67 -20.82 -3.14
CA HIS A 126 -13.17 -22.10 -2.64
C HIS A 126 -12.87 -23.27 -3.58
N LYS A 127 -12.94 -23.06 -4.90
CA LYS A 127 -12.60 -24.07 -5.92
C LYS A 127 -11.11 -24.42 -5.89
N SER A 128 -10.23 -23.42 -5.79
CA SER A 128 -8.78 -23.64 -5.75
C SER A 128 -8.36 -24.38 -4.47
N ASP A 129 -8.90 -23.99 -3.31
CA ASP A 129 -8.66 -24.65 -2.03
C ASP A 129 -9.11 -26.12 -2.03
N ALA A 130 -10.28 -26.40 -2.59
CA ALA A 130 -10.79 -27.77 -2.72
C ALA A 130 -9.84 -28.62 -3.59
N GLY A 131 -9.39 -28.09 -4.73
CA GLY A 131 -8.42 -28.75 -5.60
C GLY A 131 -7.07 -29.01 -4.92
N GLN A 132 -6.58 -28.07 -4.10
CA GLN A 132 -5.33 -28.22 -3.37
C GLN A 132 -5.44 -29.29 -2.27
N LYS A 133 -6.57 -29.36 -1.56
CA LYS A 133 -6.86 -30.43 -0.59
C LYS A 133 -6.88 -31.82 -1.24
N VAL A 134 -7.45 -31.95 -2.44
CA VAL A 134 -7.47 -33.22 -3.19
C VAL A 134 -6.07 -33.64 -3.64
N LYS A 135 -5.24 -32.70 -4.12
CA LYS A 135 -3.85 -32.98 -4.50
C LYS A 135 -3.00 -33.46 -3.31
N ARG A 136 -3.10 -32.79 -2.16
CA ARG A 136 -2.38 -33.18 -0.91
C ARG A 136 -2.75 -34.59 -0.44
N LYS A 137 -4.01 -35.00 -0.58
CA LYS A 137 -4.47 -36.36 -0.26
C LYS A 137 -3.86 -37.42 -1.17
N ARG A 138 -3.65 -37.10 -2.46
CA ARG A 138 -3.02 -38.02 -3.43
C ARG A 138 -1.51 -38.19 -3.23
N THR A 139 -0.82 -37.14 -2.77
CA THR A 139 0.61 -37.20 -2.46
C THR A 139 0.92 -37.93 -1.15
N PHE A 140 -0.06 -38.07 -0.25
CA PHE A 140 0.09 -38.85 0.97
C PHE A 140 -0.07 -40.35 0.69
N VAL A 141 0.96 -40.96 0.10
CA VAL A 141 1.09 -42.42 0.04
C VAL A 141 1.81 -42.85 1.31
N LYS A 142 1.14 -43.64 2.18
CA LYS A 142 1.77 -44.20 3.38
C LYS A 142 2.94 -45.10 2.93
N PRO A 143 4.14 -44.99 3.53
CA PRO A 143 5.24 -45.88 3.19
C PRO A 143 4.84 -47.31 3.50
N THR A 144 4.77 -48.16 2.47
CA THR A 144 4.58 -49.60 2.62
C THR A 144 5.83 -50.18 3.27
N LYS A 145 5.71 -50.77 4.45
CA LYS A 145 6.81 -51.53 5.06
C LYS A 145 7.13 -52.70 4.14
N LEU A 146 8.35 -52.70 3.59
CA LEU A 146 8.90 -53.87 2.89
C LEU A 146 9.06 -54.99 3.93
N ALA A 147 8.43 -56.13 3.66
CA ALA A 147 8.54 -57.35 4.45
C ALA A 147 9.81 -58.12 4.07
#